data_AF-A0A0A1NSL8-F1
#
_entry.id   AF-A0A0A1NSL8-F1
#
_cell.length_a   1.000
_cell.length_b   1.000
_cell.length_c   1.000
_cell.angle_alpha   90.00
_cell.angle_beta   90.00
_cell.angle_gamma   90.00
#
_symmetry.space_group_name_H-M   'P 1'
#
loop_
_entity.id
_entity.type
_entity.pdbx_description
1 polymer ?
#
loop_
_entity_poly.entity_id
_entity_poly.type
_entity_poly.pdbx_seq_one_letter_code
_entity_poly.pdbx_strand_id
1 'polypeptide(L)'
;MIEEKPAKDHYKSVLTCPYEDELEQMIHDLKDPFPYEMWYQNLRQRLLDHPNAIVGEIGLDRAAKLLPGGAIEWHGVKPTNVQCSIEHQLRIFEIQSNLARELDRGISAHCVQGQGHLYNYLKEQSGQYSNRKLKKLNKPFSPLRLCLHSYGGSPATIHQFMQLNGFKIYISFSAVINARLLPTEKFIELIKAVPEDRLLIESDLNSPKGLDTCMIEIIKIIAQTRQWSVQKVVQVTQKNWQEFVGLCK
;
A
#
# COMPACT_ATOMS: atom_id res chain seq x y z
N MET A 1 -1.60 19.84 4.83
CA MET A 1 -1.63 19.28 6.20
C MET A 1 -0.30 19.43 6.95
N ILE A 2 0.51 20.49 6.79
CA ILE A 2 1.73 20.69 7.60
C ILE A 2 1.98 22.18 7.90
N GLU A 3 1.43 23.08 7.08
CA GLU A 3 1.47 24.53 7.33
C GLU A 3 0.04 25.08 7.37
N GLU A 4 -0.20 26.07 8.25
CA GLU A 4 -1.39 26.91 8.27
C GLU A 4 -1.39 27.82 7.03
N LYS A 5 -1.68 27.23 5.88
CA LYS A 5 -1.92 27.93 4.62
C LYS A 5 -3.42 28.03 4.38
N PRO A 6 -3.90 29.11 3.72
CA PRO A 6 -5.25 29.13 3.18
C PRO A 6 -5.53 27.85 2.36
N ALA A 7 -6.74 27.30 2.47
CA ALA A 7 -7.10 26.02 1.82
C ALA A 7 -6.75 25.99 0.34
N LYS A 8 -7.03 27.09 -0.38
CA LYS A 8 -6.69 27.27 -1.80
C LYS A 8 -5.19 27.10 -2.07
N ASP A 9 -4.33 27.73 -1.28
CA ASP A 9 -2.88 27.66 -1.45
C ASP A 9 -2.35 26.26 -1.13
N HIS A 10 -2.94 25.59 -0.14
CA HIS A 10 -2.63 24.20 0.12
C HIS A 10 -2.95 23.32 -1.09
N TYR A 11 -4.16 23.41 -1.63
CA TYR A 11 -4.55 22.62 -2.79
C TYR A 11 -3.71 22.91 -4.03
N LYS A 12 -3.39 24.19 -4.32
CA LYS A 12 -2.48 24.55 -5.42
C LYS A 12 -1.08 23.93 -5.25
N SER A 13 -0.64 23.70 -4.02
CA SER A 13 0.67 23.09 -3.76
C SER A 13 0.72 21.56 -3.88
N VAL A 14 -0.43 20.87 -3.82
CA VAL A 14 -0.50 19.39 -3.78
C VAL A 14 -1.29 18.78 -4.94
N LEU A 15 -2.03 19.58 -5.71
CA LEU A 15 -2.77 19.14 -6.87
C LEU A 15 -2.08 19.57 -8.16
N THR A 16 -2.12 18.70 -9.15
CA THR A 16 -1.56 18.95 -10.49
C THR A 16 -2.62 18.67 -11.54
N CYS A 17 -2.71 19.51 -12.57
CA CYS A 17 -3.60 19.34 -13.71
C CYS A 17 -2.97 19.98 -14.95
N PRO A 18 -3.09 19.38 -16.15
CA PRO A 18 -2.69 20.04 -17.40
C PRO A 18 -3.53 21.26 -17.77
N TYR A 19 -4.75 21.38 -17.22
CA TYR A 19 -5.70 22.44 -17.53
C TYR A 19 -5.94 23.31 -16.30
N GLU A 20 -5.53 24.58 -16.37
CA GLU A 20 -5.59 25.51 -15.23
C GLU A 20 -7.04 25.76 -14.79
N ASP A 21 -7.97 26.00 -15.73
CA ASP A 21 -9.39 26.22 -15.43
C ASP A 21 -10.02 25.01 -14.69
N GLU A 22 -9.67 23.78 -15.09
CA GLU A 22 -10.17 22.56 -14.44
C GLU A 22 -9.61 22.42 -13.02
N LEU A 23 -8.35 22.82 -12.80
CA LEU A 23 -7.75 22.85 -11.47
C LEU A 23 -8.42 23.90 -10.58
N GLU A 24 -8.66 25.11 -11.09
CA GLU A 24 -9.30 26.18 -10.33
C GLU A 24 -10.73 25.80 -9.93
N GLN A 25 -11.49 25.20 -10.85
CA GLN A 25 -12.83 24.70 -10.56
C GLN A 25 -12.80 23.59 -9.51
N MET A 26 -11.88 22.62 -9.64
CA MET A 26 -11.72 21.57 -8.62
C MET A 26 -11.42 22.16 -7.24
N ILE A 27 -10.49 23.11 -7.15
CA ILE A 27 -10.12 23.73 -5.87
C ILE A 27 -11.29 24.51 -5.27
N HIS A 28 -12.12 25.14 -6.10
CA HIS A 28 -13.34 25.80 -5.65
C HIS A 28 -14.36 24.82 -5.06
N ASP A 29 -14.50 23.64 -5.66
CA ASP A 29 -15.48 22.63 -5.25
C ASP A 29 -15.02 21.78 -4.05
N LEU A 30 -13.72 21.74 -3.78
CA LEU A 30 -13.16 21.00 -2.65
C LEU A 30 -13.51 21.69 -1.32
N LYS A 31 -13.91 20.87 -0.35
CA LYS A 31 -14.05 21.30 1.06
C LYS A 31 -12.68 21.69 1.61
N ASP A 32 -12.65 22.40 2.74
CA ASP A 32 -11.40 22.68 3.43
C ASP A 32 -10.64 21.40 3.80
N PRO A 33 -9.29 21.42 3.73
CA PRO A 33 -8.47 20.28 4.09
C PRO A 33 -8.59 19.99 5.59
N PHE A 34 -8.53 18.70 5.93
CA PHE A 34 -8.56 18.31 7.34
C PHE A 34 -7.29 18.77 8.06
N PRO A 35 -7.39 19.36 9.26
CA PRO A 35 -6.21 19.76 10.03
C PRO A 35 -5.31 18.56 10.35
N TYR A 36 -4.00 18.74 10.20
CA TYR A 36 -3.01 17.68 10.39
C TYR A 36 -3.10 17.02 11.76
N GLU A 37 -3.04 17.82 12.82
CA GLU A 37 -3.06 17.32 14.19
C GLU A 37 -4.33 16.52 14.45
N MET A 38 -5.47 17.02 13.99
CA MET A 38 -6.73 16.29 14.15
C MET A 38 -6.73 14.96 13.41
N TRP A 39 -6.28 14.93 12.14
CA TRP A 39 -6.20 13.70 11.35
C TRP A 39 -5.22 12.69 11.98
N TYR A 40 -4.01 13.14 12.33
CA TYR A 40 -2.96 12.31 12.87
C TYR A 40 -3.34 11.72 14.23
N GLN A 41 -3.88 12.53 15.15
CA GLN A 41 -4.32 12.06 16.45
C GLN A 41 -5.50 11.10 16.34
N ASN A 42 -6.46 11.35 15.42
CA ASN A 42 -7.55 10.42 15.17
C ASN A 42 -7.05 9.06 14.66
N LEU A 43 -6.11 9.04 13.72
CA LEU A 43 -5.51 7.80 13.22
C LEU A 43 -4.78 7.05 14.34
N ARG A 44 -3.94 7.77 15.10
CA ARG A 44 -3.20 7.21 16.23
C ARG A 44 -4.14 6.60 17.26
N GLN A 45 -5.16 7.33 17.69
CA GLN A 45 -6.11 6.86 18.70
C GLN A 45 -6.84 5.61 18.23
N ARG A 46 -7.29 5.54 16.98
CA ARG A 46 -7.92 4.33 16.42
C ARG A 46 -6.99 3.11 16.44
N LEU A 47 -5.69 3.30 16.18
CA LEU A 47 -4.70 2.20 16.24
C LEU A 47 -4.40 1.74 17.67
N LEU A 48 -4.55 2.63 18.66
CA LEU A 48 -4.46 2.29 20.08
C LEU A 48 -5.71 1.54 20.56
N ASP A 49 -6.90 2.01 20.16
CA ASP A 49 -8.19 1.41 20.49
C ASP A 49 -8.38 0.03 19.83
N HIS A 50 -7.70 -0.21 18.70
CA HIS A 50 -7.72 -1.49 17.97
C HIS A 50 -6.32 -2.10 17.86
N PRO A 51 -5.82 -2.80 18.90
CA PRO A 51 -4.45 -3.31 18.94
C PRO A 51 -4.05 -4.27 17.81
N ASN A 52 -5.04 -4.94 17.21
CA ASN A 52 -4.83 -5.90 16.11
C ASN A 52 -5.00 -5.28 14.72
N ALA A 53 -5.33 -3.98 14.63
CA ALA A 53 -5.49 -3.30 13.35
C ALA A 53 -4.13 -3.03 12.70
N ILE A 54 -4.08 -3.20 11.38
CA ILE A 54 -2.96 -2.75 10.54
C ILE A 54 -3.18 -1.29 10.11
N VAL A 55 -2.13 -0.65 9.58
CA VAL A 55 -2.24 0.66 8.91
C VAL A 55 -2.47 0.43 7.42
N GLY A 56 -3.56 0.96 6.88
CA GLY A 56 -3.89 0.76 5.48
C GLY A 56 -5.33 1.14 5.15
N GLU A 57 -5.66 1.31 3.87
CA GLU A 57 -4.74 1.24 2.72
C GLU A 57 -4.00 2.58 2.53
N ILE A 58 -2.66 2.55 2.40
CA ILE A 58 -1.82 3.75 2.22
C ILE A 58 -0.85 3.55 1.07
N GLY A 59 -0.42 4.60 0.37
CA GLY A 59 0.62 4.44 -0.65
C GLY A 59 0.53 5.43 -1.79
N LEU A 60 0.91 4.98 -2.99
CA LEU A 60 1.09 5.82 -4.16
C LEU A 60 0.20 5.36 -5.32
N ASP A 61 -0.65 6.23 -5.82
CA ASP A 61 -1.42 6.02 -7.04
C ASP A 61 -1.18 7.19 -8.01
N ARG A 62 -0.42 6.91 -9.07
CA ARG A 62 -0.15 7.88 -10.15
C ARG A 62 -1.23 7.88 -11.24
N ALA A 63 -2.11 6.88 -11.24
CA ALA A 63 -3.24 6.80 -12.16
C ALA A 63 -4.50 7.46 -11.59
N ALA A 64 -4.59 7.58 -10.26
CA ALA A 64 -5.71 8.22 -9.58
C ALA A 64 -5.94 9.65 -10.06
N LYS A 65 -7.20 9.93 -10.38
CA LYS A 65 -7.73 11.22 -10.78
C LYS A 65 -8.88 11.58 -9.84
N LEU A 66 -9.01 12.85 -9.48
CA LEU A 66 -10.08 13.31 -8.61
C LEU A 66 -11.41 13.26 -9.39
N LEU A 67 -12.47 12.85 -8.70
CA LEU A 67 -13.83 12.99 -9.20
C LEU A 67 -14.26 14.47 -9.15
N PRO A 68 -15.12 14.92 -10.08
CA PRO A 68 -15.72 16.25 -10.01
C PRO A 68 -16.38 16.52 -8.65
N GLY A 69 -16.45 17.79 -8.26
CA GLY A 69 -17.08 18.24 -7.02
C GLY A 69 -18.47 17.64 -6.80
N GLY A 70 -18.71 17.08 -5.61
CA GLY A 70 -20.01 16.50 -5.24
C GLY A 70 -20.29 15.08 -5.75
N ALA A 71 -19.44 14.52 -6.61
CA ALA A 71 -19.55 13.11 -6.98
C ALA A 71 -18.99 12.21 -5.88
N ILE A 72 -19.84 11.35 -5.31
CA ILE A 72 -19.45 10.36 -4.29
C ILE A 72 -19.16 9.00 -4.94
N GLU A 73 -19.75 8.74 -6.11
CA GLU A 73 -19.62 7.48 -6.82
C GLU A 73 -18.87 7.63 -8.15
N TRP A 74 -18.08 6.61 -8.49
CA TRP A 74 -17.34 6.53 -9.75
C TRP A 74 -18.23 6.16 -10.95
N HIS A 75 -19.43 5.61 -10.70
CA HIS A 75 -20.28 5.07 -11.76
C HIS A 75 -20.92 6.18 -12.60
N GLY A 76 -20.60 6.20 -13.90
CA GLY A 76 -21.16 7.15 -14.86
C GLY A 76 -20.56 8.56 -14.81
N VAL A 77 -19.59 8.80 -13.91
CA VAL A 77 -18.92 10.09 -13.78
C VAL A 77 -17.55 10.03 -14.43
N LYS A 78 -17.29 10.91 -15.40
CA LYS A 78 -15.97 11.04 -16.02
C LYS A 78 -15.01 11.68 -15.00
N PRO A 79 -13.90 11.03 -14.63
CA PRO A 79 -12.90 11.63 -13.74
C PRO A 79 -12.28 12.89 -14.38
N THR A 80 -11.85 13.82 -13.54
CA THR A 80 -11.12 15.02 -13.98
C THR A 80 -9.70 14.68 -14.43
N ASN A 81 -8.94 15.67 -14.89
CA ASN A 81 -7.49 15.52 -15.07
C ASN A 81 -6.68 15.95 -13.85
N VAL A 82 -7.35 16.31 -12.75
CA VAL A 82 -6.70 16.71 -11.51
C VAL A 82 -6.20 15.48 -10.77
N GLN A 83 -4.94 15.52 -10.35
CA GLN A 83 -4.27 14.45 -9.61
C GLN A 83 -3.56 15.02 -8.38
N CYS A 84 -3.35 14.18 -7.36
CA CYS A 84 -2.49 14.52 -6.25
C CYS A 84 -1.02 14.31 -6.62
N SER A 85 -0.15 15.27 -6.30
CA SER A 85 1.29 15.20 -6.56
C SER A 85 1.94 14.00 -5.87
N ILE A 86 2.97 13.44 -6.51
CA ILE A 86 3.68 12.27 -5.97
C ILE A 86 4.40 12.60 -4.66
N GLU A 87 4.88 13.84 -4.53
CA GLU A 87 5.52 14.37 -3.32
C GLU A 87 4.55 14.39 -2.15
N HIS A 88 3.30 14.81 -2.37
CA HIS A 88 2.29 14.80 -1.31
C HIS A 88 1.92 13.37 -0.91
N GLN A 89 1.71 12.48 -1.88
CA GLN A 89 1.41 11.07 -1.60
C GLN A 89 2.54 10.40 -0.80
N LEU A 90 3.80 10.61 -1.18
CA LEU A 90 4.98 10.13 -0.43
C LEU A 90 5.04 10.70 0.98
N ARG A 91 4.73 11.99 1.17
CA ARG A 91 4.74 12.62 2.49
C ARG A 91 3.69 11.99 3.42
N ILE A 92 2.49 11.76 2.92
CA ILE A 92 1.42 11.10 3.69
C ILE A 92 1.76 9.64 3.97
N PHE A 93 2.35 8.93 3.00
CA PHE A 93 2.86 7.58 3.19
C PHE A 93 3.95 7.50 4.27
N GLU A 94 4.88 8.45 4.29
CA GLU A 94 5.93 8.56 5.32
C GLU A 94 5.34 8.73 6.72
N ILE A 95 4.43 9.68 6.90
CA ILE A 95 3.80 9.96 8.20
C ILE A 95 3.12 8.70 8.75
N GLN A 96 2.33 8.02 7.92
CA GLN A 96 1.62 6.81 8.32
C GLN A 96 2.57 5.61 8.53
N SER A 97 3.63 5.50 7.74
CA SER A 97 4.66 4.47 7.91
C SER A 97 5.44 4.64 9.22
N ASN A 98 5.71 5.88 9.62
CA ASN A 98 6.37 6.18 10.89
C ASN A 98 5.49 5.82 12.07
N LEU A 99 4.19 6.14 12.01
CA LEU A 99 3.23 5.73 13.03
C LEU A 99 3.09 4.21 13.11
N ALA A 100 3.04 3.52 11.96
CA ALA A 100 3.02 2.06 11.91
C ALA A 100 4.27 1.45 12.56
N ARG A 101 5.45 2.02 12.30
CA ARG A 101 6.71 1.58 12.93
C ARG A 101 6.71 1.80 14.43
N GLU A 102 6.24 2.96 14.89
CA GLU A 102 6.16 3.30 16.29
C GLU A 102 5.26 2.33 17.07
N LEU A 103 4.10 2.00 16.50
CA LEU A 103 3.11 1.12 17.12
C LEU A 103 3.32 -0.37 16.76
N ASP A 104 4.41 -0.73 16.07
CA ASP A 104 4.66 -2.09 15.56
C ASP A 104 3.44 -2.66 14.81
N ARG A 105 2.92 -1.94 13.81
CA ARG A 105 1.81 -2.35 12.96
C ARG A 105 2.28 -2.73 11.56
N GLY A 106 1.63 -3.73 10.98
CA GLY A 106 1.77 -4.03 9.55
C GLY A 106 1.16 -2.92 8.70
N ILE A 107 1.64 -2.77 7.47
CA ILE A 107 1.13 -1.82 6.48
C ILE A 107 0.53 -2.58 5.30
N SER A 108 -0.72 -2.29 4.93
CA SER A 108 -1.24 -2.60 3.60
C SER A 108 -0.94 -1.44 2.65
N ALA A 109 -0.03 -1.66 1.69
CA ALA A 109 0.51 -0.62 0.83
C ALA A 109 -0.03 -0.72 -0.60
N HIS A 110 -0.72 0.34 -1.04
CA HIS A 110 -1.17 0.55 -2.42
C HIS A 110 -0.04 1.10 -3.28
N CYS A 111 0.13 0.56 -4.49
CA CYS A 111 1.10 1.14 -5.42
C CYS A 111 0.72 0.93 -6.89
N VAL A 112 0.08 1.92 -7.51
CA VAL A 112 -0.31 1.90 -8.92
C VAL A 112 0.53 2.91 -9.71
N GLN A 113 1.29 2.41 -10.69
CA GLN A 113 2.24 3.16 -11.53
C GLN A 113 3.31 3.98 -10.76
N GLY A 114 3.44 3.75 -9.44
CA GLY A 114 4.34 4.45 -8.53
C GLY A 114 5.49 3.59 -7.97
N GLN A 115 5.69 2.37 -8.47
CA GLN A 115 6.59 1.38 -7.84
C GLN A 115 8.03 1.87 -7.75
N GLY A 116 8.51 2.60 -8.77
CA GLY A 116 9.86 3.19 -8.75
C GLY A 116 10.02 4.25 -7.66
N HIS A 117 9.02 5.11 -7.47
CA HIS A 117 9.02 6.13 -6.41
C HIS A 117 9.00 5.49 -5.02
N LEU A 118 8.12 4.50 -4.82
CA LEU A 118 8.03 3.77 -3.55
C LEU A 118 9.35 3.04 -3.24
N TYR A 119 9.92 2.36 -4.22
CA TYR A 119 11.20 1.68 -4.05
C TYR A 119 12.33 2.65 -3.68
N ASN A 120 12.44 3.79 -4.38
CA ASN A 120 13.48 4.78 -4.09
C ASN A 120 13.35 5.33 -2.66
N TYR A 121 12.13 5.66 -2.24
CA TYR A 121 11.85 6.07 -0.87
C TYR A 121 12.25 5.00 0.14
N LEU A 122 11.78 3.75 -0.02
CA LEU A 122 12.11 2.67 0.92
C LEU A 122 13.62 2.34 0.92
N LYS A 123 14.29 2.46 -0.22
CA LYS A 123 15.75 2.30 -0.35
C LYS A 123 16.51 3.36 0.42
N GLU A 124 16.08 4.62 0.36
CA GLU A 124 16.65 5.70 1.16
C GLU A 124 16.48 5.42 2.66
N GLN A 125 15.25 5.06 3.08
CA GLN A 125 14.97 4.71 4.47
C GLN A 125 15.77 3.49 4.94
N SER A 126 15.96 2.48 4.08
CA SER A 126 16.80 1.29 4.35
C SER A 126 18.24 1.65 4.72
N GLY A 127 18.77 2.77 4.22
CA GLY A 127 20.09 3.31 4.61
C GLY A 127 20.20 3.70 6.10
N GLN A 128 19.07 3.90 6.78
CA GLN A 128 19.02 4.14 8.23
C GLN A 128 19.16 2.84 9.05
N TYR A 129 18.92 1.68 8.42
CA TYR A 129 18.89 0.38 9.07
C TYR A 129 20.02 -0.54 8.61
N SER A 130 21.19 0.02 8.25
CA SER A 130 22.35 -0.80 7.92
C SER A 130 22.78 -1.67 9.12
N ASN A 131 23.36 -2.84 8.85
CA ASN A 131 23.84 -3.75 9.90
C ASN A 131 24.71 -3.05 10.97
N ARG A 132 25.52 -2.06 10.56
CA ARG A 132 26.34 -1.25 11.48
C ARG A 132 25.49 -0.38 12.40
N LYS A 133 24.41 0.23 11.89
CA LYS A 133 23.47 1.06 12.68
C LYS A 133 22.60 0.18 13.58
N LEU A 134 22.10 -0.94 13.06
CA LEU A 134 21.30 -1.90 13.84
C LEU A 134 22.06 -2.46 15.04
N LYS A 135 23.35 -2.82 14.88
CA LYS A 135 24.21 -3.28 15.99
C LYS A 135 24.40 -2.25 17.11
N LYS A 136 24.16 -0.96 16.85
CA LYS A 136 24.25 0.10 17.85
C LYS A 136 22.93 0.35 18.58
N LEU A 137 21.85 -0.31 18.19
CA LEU A 137 20.56 -0.19 18.88
C LEU A 137 20.62 -0.96 20.20
N ASN A 138 20.41 -0.27 21.32
CA ASN A 138 20.31 -0.87 22.66
C ASN A 138 18.92 -1.50 22.93
N LYS A 139 18.10 -1.72 21.90
CA LYS A 139 16.75 -2.28 21.99
C LYS A 139 16.53 -3.31 20.88
N PRO A 140 15.66 -4.32 21.10
CA PRO A 140 15.24 -5.24 20.04
C PRO A 140 14.73 -4.47 18.83
N PHE A 141 15.28 -4.79 17.66
CA PHE A 141 14.88 -4.18 16.40
C PHE A 141 13.79 -5.02 15.73
N SER A 142 12.61 -4.41 15.49
CA SER A 142 11.54 -5.00 14.68
C SER A 142 11.54 -4.34 13.29
N PRO A 143 11.69 -5.10 12.19
CA PRO A 143 11.54 -4.54 10.85
C PRO A 143 10.08 -4.13 10.60
N LEU A 144 9.87 -3.04 9.87
CA LEU A 144 8.52 -2.61 9.50
C LEU A 144 7.93 -3.60 8.50
N ARG A 145 6.79 -4.19 8.85
CA ARG A 145 6.07 -5.15 8.02
C ARG A 145 5.22 -4.39 7.02
N LEU A 146 5.43 -4.65 5.74
CA LEU A 146 4.76 -3.93 4.66
C LEU A 146 4.33 -4.92 3.59
N CYS A 147 3.03 -4.99 3.31
CA CYS A 147 2.50 -5.78 2.21
C CYS A 147 2.28 -4.87 1.00
N LEU A 148 2.94 -5.15 -0.12
CA LEU A 148 2.58 -4.56 -1.41
C LEU A 148 1.37 -5.33 -1.93
N HIS A 149 0.18 -4.75 -1.76
CA HIS A 149 -1.07 -5.42 -2.08
C HIS A 149 -1.35 -5.45 -3.58
N SER A 150 -2.06 -6.50 -4.04
CA SER A 150 -2.39 -6.77 -5.45
C SER A 150 -1.23 -6.47 -6.42
N TYR A 151 0.00 -6.89 -6.09
CA TYR A 151 1.20 -6.36 -6.73
C TYR A 151 1.27 -6.60 -8.24
N GLY A 152 1.25 -5.52 -9.03
CA GLY A 152 1.28 -5.54 -10.50
C GLY A 152 2.63 -5.19 -11.15
N GLY A 153 3.70 -5.00 -10.37
CA GLY A 153 5.01 -4.55 -10.84
C GLY A 153 5.80 -5.62 -11.62
N SER A 154 7.13 -5.55 -11.57
CA SER A 154 8.01 -6.54 -12.21
C SER A 154 8.54 -7.58 -11.21
N PRO A 155 8.85 -8.82 -11.64
CA PRO A 155 9.56 -9.80 -10.82
C PRO A 155 10.92 -9.29 -10.31
N ALA A 156 11.67 -8.58 -11.16
CA ALA A 156 12.97 -8.02 -10.77
C ALA A 156 12.87 -7.03 -9.61
N THR A 157 11.82 -6.20 -9.59
CA THR A 157 11.58 -5.23 -8.51
C THR A 157 11.20 -5.93 -7.20
N ILE A 158 10.54 -7.11 -7.23
CA ILE A 158 10.30 -7.91 -6.01
C ILE A 158 11.63 -8.26 -5.35
N HIS A 159 12.61 -8.77 -6.12
CA HIS A 159 13.92 -9.13 -5.59
C HIS A 159 14.64 -7.92 -4.97
N GLN A 160 14.50 -6.74 -5.57
CA GLN A 160 15.07 -5.50 -5.01
C GLN A 160 14.42 -5.12 -3.68
N PHE A 161 13.09 -5.24 -3.55
CA PHE A 161 12.39 -5.01 -2.28
C PHE A 161 12.88 -5.96 -1.17
N MET A 162 13.10 -7.24 -1.48
CA MET A 162 13.56 -8.23 -0.49
C MET A 162 14.96 -7.93 0.08
N GLN A 163 15.74 -7.07 -0.57
CA GLN A 163 17.08 -6.68 -0.13
C GLN A 163 17.09 -5.45 0.79
N LEU A 164 15.93 -4.80 1.01
CA LEU A 164 15.85 -3.59 1.83
C LEU A 164 15.94 -3.92 3.32
N ASN A 165 16.90 -3.28 3.99
CA ASN A 165 17.05 -3.41 5.43
C ASN A 165 16.00 -2.59 6.16
N GLY A 166 15.60 -3.07 7.33
CA GLY A 166 14.66 -2.38 8.19
C GLY A 166 13.18 -2.57 7.83
N PHE A 167 12.92 -3.40 6.82
CA PHE A 167 11.59 -3.77 6.35
C PHE A 167 11.46 -5.29 6.22
N LYS A 168 10.26 -5.80 6.43
CA LYS A 168 9.87 -7.17 6.10
C LYS A 168 8.74 -7.07 5.06
N ILE A 169 9.12 -7.12 3.79
CA ILE A 169 8.20 -6.84 2.68
C ILE A 169 7.50 -8.12 2.24
N TYR A 170 6.18 -8.11 2.32
CA TYR A 170 5.30 -9.14 1.80
C TYR A 170 4.71 -8.70 0.46
N ILE A 171 4.34 -9.67 -0.36
CA ILE A 171 3.65 -9.46 -1.63
C ILE A 171 2.37 -10.28 -1.58
N SER A 172 1.22 -9.64 -1.81
CA SER A 172 -0.03 -10.34 -2.03
C SER A 172 -0.50 -10.24 -3.46
N PHE A 173 -1.35 -11.20 -3.81
CA PHE A 173 -2.02 -11.28 -5.10
C PHE A 173 -3.50 -11.54 -4.87
N SER A 174 -4.31 -11.00 -5.78
CA SER A 174 -5.74 -11.24 -5.87
C SER A 174 -6.13 -11.80 -7.24
N ALA A 175 -7.17 -12.62 -7.27
CA ALA A 175 -7.72 -13.10 -8.54
C ALA A 175 -8.34 -11.94 -9.34
N VAL A 176 -8.99 -10.99 -8.66
CA VAL A 176 -9.73 -9.89 -9.31
C VAL A 176 -8.81 -8.92 -10.03
N ILE A 177 -7.67 -8.57 -9.43
CA ILE A 177 -6.71 -7.66 -10.05
C ILE A 177 -5.68 -8.43 -10.85
N ASN A 178 -4.92 -9.33 -10.22
CA ASN A 178 -3.75 -9.90 -10.87
C ASN A 178 -4.10 -10.91 -11.95
N ALA A 179 -5.02 -11.85 -11.69
CA ALA A 179 -5.35 -12.90 -12.66
C ALA A 179 -6.13 -12.36 -13.88
N ARG A 180 -6.90 -11.30 -13.70
CA ARG A 180 -7.72 -10.72 -14.78
C ARG A 180 -7.01 -9.64 -15.58
N LEU A 181 -6.17 -8.83 -14.94
CA LEU A 181 -5.59 -7.64 -15.57
C LEU A 181 -4.15 -7.84 -16.05
N LEU A 182 -3.46 -8.92 -15.65
CA LEU A 182 -2.11 -9.21 -16.11
C LEU A 182 -2.08 -10.34 -17.14
N PRO A 183 -1.13 -10.32 -18.09
CA PRO A 183 -0.83 -11.49 -18.90
C PRO A 183 -0.48 -12.69 -18.01
N THR A 184 -1.03 -13.87 -18.33
CA THR A 184 -0.87 -15.10 -17.53
C THR A 184 0.60 -15.43 -17.25
N GLU A 185 1.47 -15.32 -18.26
CA GLU A 185 2.91 -15.60 -18.11
C GLU A 185 3.57 -14.67 -17.09
N LYS A 186 3.30 -13.36 -17.18
CA LYS A 186 3.80 -12.37 -16.21
C LYS A 186 3.31 -12.70 -14.81
N PHE A 187 2.05 -13.09 -14.64
CA PHE A 187 1.52 -13.42 -13.32
C PHE A 187 2.19 -14.66 -12.73
N ILE A 188 2.44 -15.68 -13.55
CA ILE A 188 3.20 -16.87 -13.16
C ILE A 188 4.61 -16.49 -12.68
N GLU A 189 5.30 -15.61 -13.41
CA GLU A 189 6.63 -15.13 -13.01
C GLU A 189 6.61 -14.36 -11.70
N LEU A 190 5.62 -13.47 -11.52
CA LEU A 190 5.43 -12.73 -10.28
C LEU A 190 5.22 -13.67 -9.09
N ILE A 191 4.29 -14.62 -9.23
CA ILE A 191 4.04 -15.62 -8.18
C ILE A 191 5.32 -16.34 -7.85
N LYS A 192 6.13 -16.77 -8.84
CA LYS A 192 7.39 -17.52 -8.63
C LYS A 192 8.48 -16.70 -7.97
N ALA A 193 8.53 -15.39 -8.20
CA ALA A 193 9.57 -14.50 -7.69
C ALA A 193 9.47 -14.22 -6.18
N VAL A 194 8.30 -14.35 -5.57
CA VAL A 194 8.09 -14.06 -4.13
C VAL A 194 8.72 -15.16 -3.26
N PRO A 195 9.47 -14.87 -2.19
CA PRO A 195 9.88 -15.91 -1.24
C PRO A 195 8.68 -16.58 -0.53
N GLU A 196 8.79 -17.88 -0.18
CA GLU A 196 7.70 -18.63 0.47
C GLU A 196 7.20 -17.95 1.74
N ASP A 197 8.11 -17.38 2.54
CA ASP A 197 7.84 -16.70 3.81
C ASP A 197 7.42 -15.22 3.65
N ARG A 198 7.19 -14.76 2.42
CA ARG A 198 6.77 -13.38 2.08
C ARG A 198 5.51 -13.34 1.22
N LEU A 199 4.93 -14.49 0.88
CA LEU A 199 3.73 -14.60 0.06
C LEU A 199 2.46 -14.45 0.90
N LEU A 200 1.60 -13.51 0.52
CA LEU A 200 0.25 -13.33 1.06
C LEU A 200 -0.78 -13.50 -0.07
N ILE A 201 -2.06 -13.60 0.30
CA ILE A 201 -3.19 -13.72 -0.63
C ILE A 201 -4.32 -12.82 -0.17
N GLU A 202 -5.11 -12.33 -1.12
CA GLU A 202 -6.30 -11.51 -0.85
C GLU A 202 -7.33 -11.66 -1.97
N SER A 203 -8.54 -11.16 -1.75
CA SER A 203 -9.59 -11.13 -2.77
C SER A 203 -9.61 -9.84 -3.57
N ASP A 204 -9.26 -8.72 -2.92
CA ASP A 204 -9.38 -7.35 -3.44
C ASP A 204 -10.78 -7.03 -3.99
N LEU A 205 -11.80 -7.57 -3.31
CA LEU A 205 -13.20 -7.29 -3.59
C LEU A 205 -13.72 -6.17 -2.68
N ASN A 206 -14.46 -5.23 -3.26
CA ASN A 206 -15.17 -4.19 -2.52
C ASN A 206 -16.47 -4.68 -1.85
N SER A 207 -16.76 -5.99 -1.91
CA SER A 207 -17.99 -6.60 -1.41
C SER A 207 -17.69 -7.97 -0.80
N PRO A 208 -18.39 -8.37 0.28
CA PRO A 208 -18.26 -9.71 0.84
C PRO A 208 -18.82 -10.78 -0.10
N LYS A 209 -19.70 -10.42 -1.04
CA LYS A 209 -20.27 -11.37 -2.00
C LYS A 209 -19.20 -11.85 -2.98
N GLY A 210 -18.93 -13.15 -2.99
CA GLY A 210 -17.93 -13.76 -3.86
C GLY A 210 -16.52 -13.83 -3.30
N LEU A 211 -16.31 -13.38 -2.05
CA LEU A 211 -15.01 -13.41 -1.38
C LEU A 211 -14.40 -14.81 -1.36
N ASP A 212 -15.14 -15.82 -0.88
CA ASP A 212 -14.65 -17.20 -0.79
C ASP A 212 -14.26 -17.77 -2.15
N THR A 213 -15.04 -17.46 -3.19
CA THR A 213 -14.76 -17.88 -4.57
C THR A 213 -13.42 -17.31 -5.03
N CYS A 214 -13.17 -16.01 -4.85
CA CYS A 214 -11.91 -15.39 -5.22
C CYS A 214 -10.72 -15.90 -4.40
N MET A 215 -10.92 -16.17 -3.11
CA MET A 215 -9.88 -16.75 -2.25
C MET A 215 -9.52 -18.17 -2.70
N ILE A 216 -10.52 -19.02 -3.00
CA ILE A 216 -10.28 -20.37 -3.54
C ILE A 216 -9.56 -20.30 -4.89
N GLU A 217 -9.95 -19.36 -5.75
CA GLU A 217 -9.35 -19.16 -7.07
C GLU A 217 -7.86 -18.80 -6.96
N ILE A 218 -7.50 -17.79 -6.16
CA ILE A 218 -6.10 -17.40 -6.00
C ILE A 218 -5.24 -18.51 -5.37
N ILE A 219 -5.80 -19.26 -4.40
CA ILE A 219 -5.13 -20.42 -3.80
C ILE A 219 -4.83 -21.48 -4.86
N LYS A 220 -5.80 -21.80 -5.74
CA LYS A 220 -5.61 -22.78 -6.82
C LYS A 220 -4.56 -22.32 -7.83
N ILE A 221 -4.58 -21.04 -8.22
CA ILE A 221 -3.59 -20.47 -9.14
C ILE A 221 -2.18 -20.57 -8.56
N ILE A 222 -1.99 -20.22 -7.28
CA ILE A 222 -0.69 -20.31 -6.61
C ILE A 222 -0.25 -21.77 -6.48
N ALA A 223 -1.16 -22.67 -6.08
CA ALA A 223 -0.88 -24.10 -5.95
C ALA A 223 -0.36 -24.69 -7.27
N GLN A 224 -1.07 -24.41 -8.38
CA GLN A 224 -0.65 -24.84 -9.71
C GLN A 224 0.69 -24.24 -10.13
N THR A 225 0.87 -22.92 -9.93
CA THR A 225 2.07 -22.19 -10.35
C THR A 225 3.33 -22.64 -9.60
N ARG A 226 3.19 -22.93 -8.31
CA ARG A 226 4.28 -23.36 -7.41
C ARG A 226 4.45 -24.87 -7.34
N GLN A 227 3.57 -25.63 -7.96
CA GLN A 227 3.49 -27.10 -7.80
C GLN A 227 3.37 -27.49 -6.33
N TRP A 228 2.55 -26.74 -5.58
CA TRP A 228 2.25 -27.00 -4.18
C TRP A 228 0.87 -27.65 -4.06
N SER A 229 0.65 -28.37 -2.95
CA SER A 229 -0.72 -28.73 -2.58
C SER A 229 -1.49 -27.48 -2.14
N VAL A 230 -2.81 -27.49 -2.34
CA VAL A 230 -3.71 -26.45 -1.82
C VAL A 230 -3.52 -26.26 -0.31
N GLN A 231 -3.38 -27.36 0.43
CA GLN A 231 -3.10 -27.33 1.86
C GLN A 231 -1.81 -26.56 2.19
N LYS A 232 -0.73 -26.78 1.44
CA LYS A 232 0.52 -26.04 1.65
C LYS A 232 0.33 -24.55 1.43
N VAL A 233 -0.38 -24.14 0.37
CA VAL A 233 -0.66 -22.72 0.11
C VAL A 233 -1.39 -22.08 1.30
N VAL A 234 -2.43 -22.72 1.81
CA VAL A 234 -3.20 -22.23 2.98
C VAL A 234 -2.31 -22.12 4.21
N GLN A 235 -1.54 -23.16 4.54
CA GLN A 235 -0.68 -23.17 5.72
C GLN A 235 0.42 -22.09 5.66
N VAL A 236 1.09 -21.95 4.51
CA VAL A 236 2.14 -20.94 4.29
C VAL A 236 1.55 -19.53 4.41
N THR A 237 0.49 -19.25 3.66
CA THR A 237 -0.10 -17.90 3.64
C THR A 237 -0.74 -17.52 4.97
N GLN A 238 -1.33 -18.48 5.71
CA GLN A 238 -1.82 -18.25 7.06
C GLN A 238 -0.69 -17.92 8.04
N LYS A 239 0.42 -18.67 8.01
CA LYS A 239 1.59 -18.39 8.85
C LYS A 239 2.16 -17.01 8.54
N ASN A 240 2.33 -16.69 7.25
CA ASN A 240 2.83 -15.39 6.82
C ASN A 240 1.91 -14.25 7.26
N TRP A 241 0.58 -14.45 7.19
CA TRP A 241 -0.40 -13.47 7.68
C TRP A 241 -0.24 -13.21 9.18
N GLN A 242 -0.15 -14.26 10.00
CA GLN A 242 0.03 -14.13 11.44
C GLN A 242 1.32 -13.38 11.80
N GLU A 243 2.42 -13.63 11.07
CA GLU A 243 3.66 -12.87 11.25
C GLU A 243 3.53 -11.41 10.78
N PHE A 244 2.83 -11.17 9.66
CA PHE A 244 2.57 -9.85 9.11
C PHE A 244 1.75 -8.95 10.05
N VAL A 245 0.69 -9.49 10.65
CA VAL A 245 -0.15 -8.75 11.61
C VAL A 245 0.39 -8.77 13.05
N GLY A 246 1.43 -9.56 13.33
CA GLY A 246 2.07 -9.59 14.64
C GLY A 246 1.33 -10.41 15.69
N LEU A 247 0.62 -11.45 15.28
CA LEU A 247 -0.01 -12.44 16.17
C LEU A 247 0.98 -13.50 16.66
N CYS A 248 2.08 -13.71 15.94
CA CYS A 248 3.21 -14.51 16.40
C CYS A 248 4.20 -13.59 17.15
N LYS A 249 4.05 -13.48 18.48
CA LYS A 249 5.02 -12.82 19.37
C LYS A 249 5.69 -13.84 20.26
#